data_AF-A0A4Q5SD27-F1
#
_entry.id   AF-A0A4Q5SD27-F1
#
_cell.length_a   1.000
_cell.length_b   1.000
_cell.length_c   1.000
_cell.angle_alpha   90.00
_cell.angle_beta   90.00
_cell.angle_gamma   90.00
#
_symmetry.space_group_name_H-M   'P 1'
#
loop_
_entity.id
_entity.type
_entity.pdbx_description
1 polymer ?
#
loop_
_entity_poly.entity_id
_entity_poly.type
_entity_poly.pdbx_seq_one_letter_code
_entity_poly.pdbx_strand_id
1 'polypeptide(L)'
;MPKSEGLELHWGFGVRIGRFTVAPGGPLFVVAGPCVIESADHALGVADELARIGDRLNLQLIFKSSFDKANRTSGGSPRGPGLDEGLAILARVRAETGLPVL
;
A
#
# COMPACT_ATOMS: atom_id res chain seq x y z
N MET A 1 -33.18 12.37 -33.45
CA MET A 1 -32.24 12.84 -32.41
C MET A 1 -30.90 12.16 -32.66
N PRO A 2 -29.81 12.91 -32.88
CA PRO A 2 -28.50 12.30 -32.99
C PRO A 2 -28.13 11.68 -31.63
N LYS A 3 -27.61 10.45 -31.66
CA LYS A 3 -27.02 9.79 -30.51
C LYS A 3 -25.82 10.65 -30.10
N SER A 4 -25.81 11.13 -28.86
CA SER A 4 -24.62 11.73 -28.27
C SER A 4 -23.53 10.67 -28.28
N GLU A 5 -22.59 10.81 -29.20
CA GLU A 5 -21.29 10.16 -29.09
C GLU A 5 -20.72 10.52 -27.73
N GLY A 6 -20.65 9.52 -26.84
CA GLY A 6 -20.01 9.68 -25.55
C GLY A 6 -18.56 10.08 -25.81
N LEU A 7 -18.19 11.26 -25.33
CA LEU A 7 -16.81 11.68 -25.24
C LEU A 7 -16.06 10.63 -24.40
N GLU A 8 -15.43 9.65 -25.06
CA GLU A 8 -14.37 8.87 -24.45
C GLU A 8 -13.22 9.84 -24.17
N LEU A 9 -13.23 10.40 -22.97
CA LEU A 9 -12.13 11.19 -22.45
C LEU A 9 -10.94 10.24 -22.26
N HIS A 10 -10.13 10.06 -23.31
CA HIS A 10 -8.85 9.37 -23.26
C HIS A 10 -7.80 10.21 -22.49
N TRP A 11 -8.01 10.43 -21.19
CA TRP A 11 -6.93 10.79 -20.29
C TRP A 11 -6.29 9.49 -19.79
N GLY A 12 -5.58 8.80 -20.68
CA GLY A 12 -4.84 7.58 -20.34
C GLY A 12 -3.62 7.91 -19.48
N PHE A 13 -3.81 8.20 -18.20
CA PHE A 13 -2.72 8.33 -17.24
C PHE A 13 -2.62 7.05 -16.38
N GLY A 14 -1.43 6.45 -16.39
CA GLY A 14 -1.06 5.34 -15.51
C GLY A 14 0.03 5.77 -14.55
N VAL A 15 -0.05 5.31 -13.31
CA VAL A 15 0.97 5.55 -12.29
C VAL A 15 1.79 4.29 -12.12
N ARG A 16 3.10 4.39 -12.33
CA ARG A 16 4.03 3.27 -12.09
C ARG A 16 4.36 3.20 -10.61
N ILE A 17 4.00 2.10 -9.97
CA ILE A 17 4.25 1.81 -8.55
C ILE A 17 5.12 0.55 -8.49
N GLY A 18 6.39 0.73 -8.11
CA GLY A 18 7.37 -0.36 -8.15
C GLY A 18 7.45 -1.00 -9.53
N ARG A 19 6.99 -2.26 -9.61
CA ARG A 19 7.04 -3.12 -10.82
C ARG A 19 5.75 -3.14 -11.64
N PHE A 20 4.68 -2.49 -11.21
CA PHE A 20 3.40 -2.50 -11.92
C PHE A 20 2.89 -1.09 -12.21
N THR A 21 1.90 -1.00 -13.11
CA THR A 21 1.24 0.25 -13.48
C THR A 21 -0.23 0.18 -13.10
N VAL A 22 -0.69 1.15 -12.32
CA VAL A 22 -2.11 1.33 -11.97
C VAL A 22 -2.71 2.35 -12.92
N ALA A 23 -3.81 2.01 -13.58
CA ALA A 23 -4.51 2.87 -14.53
C ALA A 23 -6.02 2.54 -14.56
N PRO A 24 -6.88 3.47 -15.03
CA PRO A 24 -8.28 3.17 -15.30
C PRO A 24 -8.41 1.96 -16.24
N GLY A 25 -9.29 1.01 -15.89
CA GLY A 25 -9.47 -0.24 -16.65
C GLY A 25 -8.34 -1.26 -16.50
N GLY A 26 -7.32 -0.99 -15.68
CA GLY A 26 -6.23 -1.92 -15.39
C GLY A 26 -6.61 -3.04 -14.41
N PRO A 27 -5.67 -3.98 -14.12
CA PRO A 27 -5.89 -5.03 -13.15
C PRO A 27 -6.17 -4.48 -11.74
N LEU A 28 -6.88 -5.26 -10.92
CA LEU A 28 -7.09 -4.91 -9.52
C LEU A 28 -5.75 -4.77 -8.79
N PHE A 29 -5.60 -3.67 -8.05
CA PHE A 29 -4.53 -3.49 -7.09
C PHE A 29 -5.11 -3.31 -5.68
N VAL A 30 -4.32 -3.67 -4.67
CA VAL A 30 -4.73 -3.68 -3.27
C VAL A 30 -3.67 -2.97 -2.43
N VAL A 31 -4.14 -2.09 -1.55
CA VAL A 31 -3.33 -1.49 -0.49
C VAL A 31 -3.74 -2.15 0.82
N ALA A 32 -2.81 -2.84 1.48
CA ALA A 32 -3.11 -3.62 2.68
C ALA A 32 -1.97 -3.58 3.69
N GLY A 33 -2.32 -3.72 4.96
CA GLY A 33 -1.37 -3.80 6.06
C GLY A 33 -1.96 -3.31 7.38
N PRO A 34 -1.20 -3.41 8.49
CA PRO A 34 -1.66 -2.99 9.79
C PRO A 34 -1.82 -1.47 9.83
N CYS A 35 -2.80 -1.01 10.61
CA CYS A 35 -3.15 0.40 10.60
C CYS A 35 -2.01 1.30 11.11
N VAL A 36 -1.21 0.81 12.07
CA VAL A 36 0.01 1.45 12.60
C VAL A 36 1.10 0.37 12.73
N ILE A 37 2.36 0.76 12.66
CA ILE A 37 3.48 -0.14 12.96
C ILE A 37 3.49 -0.38 14.48
N GLU A 38 3.30 -1.63 14.89
CA GLU A 38 3.32 -2.04 16.30
C GLU A 38 4.72 -2.53 16.72
N SER A 39 5.38 -3.29 15.84
CA SER A 39 6.77 -3.72 15.97
C SER A 39 7.33 -4.08 14.59
N ALA A 40 8.66 -4.18 14.48
CA ALA A 40 9.32 -4.63 13.25
C ALA A 40 8.89 -6.05 12.86
N ASP A 41 8.89 -6.99 13.80
CA ASP A 41 8.52 -8.39 13.56
C ASP A 41 7.07 -8.52 13.08
N HIS A 42 6.15 -7.76 13.68
CA HIS A 42 4.76 -7.76 13.25
C HIS A 42 4.60 -7.22 11.83
N ALA A 43 5.23 -6.08 11.52
CA ALA A 43 5.17 -5.48 10.20
C ALA A 43 5.75 -6.40 9.11
N LEU A 44 6.90 -7.03 9.39
CA LEU A 44 7.57 -7.94 8.46
C LEU A 44 6.77 -9.23 8.25
N GLY A 45 6.23 -9.83 9.32
CA GLY A 45 5.42 -11.04 9.22
C GLY A 45 4.14 -10.82 8.41
N VAL A 46 3.46 -9.69 8.62
CA VAL A 46 2.27 -9.33 7.81
C VAL A 46 2.66 -9.06 6.36
N ALA A 47 3.77 -8.36 6.11
CA ALA A 47 4.21 -8.05 4.76
C ALA A 47 4.61 -9.31 3.96
N ASP A 48 5.31 -10.26 4.60
CA ASP A 48 5.68 -11.54 4.00
C ASP A 48 4.45 -12.36 3.60
N GLU A 49 3.45 -12.45 4.48
CA GLU A 49 2.21 -13.16 4.15
C GLU A 49 1.41 -12.45 3.04
N LEU A 50 1.36 -11.11 3.05
CA LEU A 50 0.75 -10.35 1.96
C LEU A 50 1.47 -10.59 0.64
N ALA A 51 2.81 -10.64 0.63
CA ALA A 51 3.58 -10.94 -0.58
C ALA A 51 3.22 -12.32 -1.15
N ARG A 52 3.16 -13.35 -0.29
CA ARG A 52 2.74 -14.71 -0.69
C ARG A 52 1.32 -14.75 -1.25
N ILE A 53 0.38 -14.03 -0.61
CA ILE A 53 -1.00 -13.92 -1.10
C ILE A 53 -1.04 -13.22 -2.46
N GLY A 54 -0.25 -12.16 -2.63
CA GLY A 54 -0.09 -11.42 -3.89
C GLY A 54 0.35 -12.30 -5.03
N ASP A 55 1.43 -13.05 -4.81
CA ASP A 55 1.98 -13.96 -5.81
C ASP A 55 0.98 -15.08 -6.16
N ARG A 56 0.35 -15.69 -5.14
CA ARG A 56 -0.62 -16.77 -5.33
C ARG A 56 -1.87 -16.35 -6.09
N LEU A 57 -2.35 -15.12 -5.87
CA LEU A 57 -3.57 -14.60 -6.49
C LEU A 57 -3.31 -13.69 -7.70
N ASN A 58 -2.04 -13.48 -8.06
CA ASN A 58 -1.61 -12.54 -9.09
C ASN A 58 -2.17 -11.11 -8.86
N LEU A 59 -2.11 -10.63 -7.62
CA LEU A 59 -2.58 -9.31 -7.23
C LEU A 59 -1.43 -8.31 -7.18
N GLN A 60 -1.70 -7.09 -7.65
CA GLN A 60 -0.80 -5.95 -7.46
C GLN A 60 -0.96 -5.42 -6.02
N LEU A 61 -0.02 -5.74 -5.14
CA LEU A 61 -0.09 -5.36 -3.72
C LEU A 61 0.87 -4.22 -3.37
N ILE A 62 0.40 -3.33 -2.51
CA ILE A 62 1.17 -2.29 -1.83
C ILE A 62 1.00 -2.52 -0.34
N PHE A 63 2.11 -2.68 0.38
CA PHE A 63 2.10 -2.74 1.83
C PHE A 63 1.87 -1.34 2.40
N LYS A 64 0.93 -1.18 3.33
CA LYS A 64 0.67 0.10 3.99
C LYS A 64 0.75 -0.01 5.50
N SER A 65 1.47 0.90 6.14
CA SER A 65 1.37 1.08 7.59
C SER A 65 1.80 2.47 8.05
N SER A 66 1.14 3.00 9.08
CA SER A 66 1.48 4.33 9.60
C SER A 66 2.58 4.22 10.67
N PHE A 67 3.62 5.05 10.56
CA PHE A 67 4.66 5.19 11.60
C PHE A 67 4.25 6.11 12.76
N ASP A 68 3.32 7.04 12.49
CA ASP A 68 2.72 7.93 13.47
C ASP A 68 1.23 8.14 13.19
N LYS A 69 0.40 8.09 14.23
CA LYS A 69 -1.02 8.44 14.19
C LYS A 69 -1.29 9.66 15.08
N ALA A 70 -1.29 10.83 14.44
CA ALA A 70 -1.59 12.11 15.10
C ALA A 70 -3.08 12.29 15.47
N ASN A 71 -4.00 11.60 14.78
CA ASN A 71 -5.44 11.78 14.94
C ASN A 71 -5.99 10.70 15.88
N ARG A 72 -6.07 10.99 17.18
CA ARG A 72 -6.46 10.01 18.21
C ARG A 72 -7.77 10.35 18.87
N THR A 73 -8.62 9.33 19.01
CA THR A 73 -9.86 9.37 19.79
C THR A 73 -9.62 9.15 21.29
N SER A 74 -8.48 8.58 21.70
CA SER A 74 -8.06 8.48 23.10
C SER A 74 -6.54 8.73 23.25
N GLY A 75 -6.16 9.55 24.24
CA GLY A 75 -4.77 10.01 24.41
C GLY A 75 -3.77 8.93 24.84
N GLY A 76 -4.24 7.80 25.35
CA GLY A 76 -3.39 6.74 25.89
C GLY A 76 -2.96 5.65 24.90
N SER A 77 -3.50 5.62 23.68
CA SER A 77 -3.16 4.51 22.77
C SER A 77 -1.86 4.77 21.98
N PRO A 78 -1.10 3.74 21.55
CA PRO A 78 0.22 3.91 20.94
C PRO A 78 0.15 4.65 19.61
N ARG A 79 1.04 5.62 19.40
CA ARG A 79 1.09 6.41 18.15
C ARG A 79 1.85 5.72 17.02
N GLY A 80 2.64 4.71 17.34
CA GLY A 80 3.58 4.06 16.44
C GLY A 80 5.03 4.38 16.86
N PRO A 81 6.02 3.86 16.14
CA PRO A 81 7.44 4.00 16.46
C PRO A 81 8.01 5.41 16.19
N GLY A 82 7.26 6.27 15.51
CA GLY A 82 7.74 7.58 15.06
C GLY A 82 8.48 7.49 13.72
N LEU A 83 8.92 8.65 13.23
CA LEU A 83 9.39 8.81 11.85
C LEU A 83 10.62 7.94 11.54
N ASP A 84 11.71 8.08 12.30
CA ASP A 84 12.99 7.45 11.97
C ASP A 84 12.91 5.93 12.02
N GLU A 85 12.41 5.38 13.14
CA GLU A 85 12.24 3.93 13.30
C GLU A 85 11.18 3.37 12.34
N GLY A 86 10.07 4.08 12.15
CA GLY A 86 9.03 3.67 11.21
C GLY A 86 9.51 3.61 9.76
N LEU A 87 10.28 4.61 9.31
CA LEU A 87 10.89 4.60 7.98
C LEU A 87 11.93 3.48 7.83
N ALA A 88 12.72 3.20 8.87
CA ALA A 88 13.65 2.08 8.86
C ALA A 88 12.92 0.73 8.72
N ILE A 89 11.81 0.55 9.42
CA ILE A 89 10.97 -0.66 9.32
C ILE A 89 10.34 -0.78 7.93
N LEU A 90 9.77 0.29 7.37
CA LEU A 90 9.19 0.28 6.02
C LEU A 90 10.24 0.02 4.94
N ALA A 91 11.45 0.56 5.10
CA ALA A 91 12.56 0.27 4.20
C ALA A 91 12.95 -1.22 4.22
N ARG A 92 12.97 -1.84 5.41
CA ARG A 92 13.18 -3.28 5.56
C ARG A 92 12.06 -4.11 4.91
N VAL A 93 10.80 -3.75 5.15
CA VAL A 93 9.65 -4.41 4.50
C VAL A 93 9.82 -4.42 2.97
N ARG A 94 10.13 -3.26 2.38
CA ARG A 94 10.38 -3.16 0.94
C ARG A 94 11.55 -4.03 0.49
N ALA A 95 12.65 -4.05 1.24
CA ALA A 95 13.85 -4.80 0.88
C ALA A 95 13.64 -6.33 0.97
N GLU A 96 12.96 -6.80 2.01
CA GLU A 96 12.78 -8.22 2.30
C GLU A 96 11.66 -8.85 1.45
N THR A 97 10.59 -8.10 1.16
CA THR A 97 9.41 -8.64 0.45
C THR A 97 9.30 -8.20 -1.01
N GLY A 98 10.01 -7.14 -1.40
CA GLY A 98 9.86 -6.52 -2.73
C GLY A 98 8.56 -5.75 -2.93
N LEU A 99 7.67 -5.70 -1.93
CA LEU A 99 6.43 -4.92 -2.00
C LEU A 99 6.73 -3.41 -2.01
N PRO A 100 6.06 -2.61 -2.84
CA PRO A 100 5.97 -1.16 -2.64
C PRO A 100 5.37 -0.85 -1.26
N VAL A 101 5.82 0.24 -0.64
CA VAL A 101 5.35 0.67 0.69
C VAL A 101 4.64 2.03 0.63
N LEU A 102 3.64 2.20 1.50
CA LEU A 102 2.85 3.42 1.70
C LEU A 102 2.67 3.75 3.19
#